data_AF-A0A2E2TU79-F1
#
_entry.id   AF-A0A2E2TU79-F1
#
_cell.length_a   1.000
_cell.length_b   1.000
_cell.length_c   1.000
_cell.angle_alpha   90.00
_cell.angle_beta   90.00
_cell.angle_gamma   90.00
#
_symmetry.space_group_name_H-M   'P 1'
#
loop_
_entity.id
_entity.type
_entity.pdbx_description
1 polymer ?
#
loop_
_entity_poly.entity_id
_entity_poly.type
_entity_poly.pdbx_seq_one_letter_code
_entity_poly.pdbx_strand_id
1 'polypeptide(L)'
;MEASVLLNPERRMLKVMQEKAGEWGLEEILKSCNWSDQAIAVGAGHGLSNKGFVSTNEQITQTVKLATEGIKAASEGLLEARLWSWIESSDEASMSGLQSAFERHEAGPGVGLLKRLGVQL
;
A
#
# COMPACT_ATOMS: atom_id res chain seq x y z
N MET A 1 25.85 40.02 7.18
CA MET A 1 25.17 38.75 7.44
C MET A 1 23.77 38.89 6.90
N GLU A 2 23.50 38.32 5.73
CA GLU A 2 22.15 38.27 5.16
C GLU A 2 21.27 37.50 6.15
N ALA A 3 20.26 38.16 6.72
CA ALA A 3 19.28 37.48 7.55
C ALA A 3 18.54 36.49 6.64
N SER A 4 18.72 35.18 6.86
CA SER A 4 17.99 34.17 6.11
C SER A 4 16.49 34.45 6.27
N VAL A 5 15.84 34.95 5.22
CA VAL A 5 14.42 35.29 5.27
C VAL A 5 13.64 33.98 5.35
N LEU A 6 13.32 33.58 6.58
CA LEU A 6 12.45 32.44 6.85
C LEU A 6 11.00 32.83 6.55
N LEU A 7 10.27 31.95 5.88
CA LEU A 7 8.83 32.08 5.69
C LEU A 7 8.09 31.91 7.02
N ASN A 8 6.85 32.39 7.09
CA ASN A 8 6.03 32.25 8.31
C ASN A 8 5.90 30.79 8.78
N PRO A 9 5.65 29.80 7.89
CA PRO A 9 5.60 28.40 8.30
C PRO A 9 6.94 27.88 8.84
N GLU A 10 8.05 28.20 8.17
CA GLU A 10 9.39 27.81 8.60
C GLU A 10 9.74 28.39 9.99
N ARG A 11 9.44 29.68 10.22
CA ARG A 11 9.64 30.32 11.54
C ARG A 11 8.85 29.62 12.63
N ARG A 12 7.58 29.31 12.34
CA ARG A 12 6.67 28.68 13.31
C ARG A 12 7.13 27.26 13.65
N MET A 13 7.46 26.47 12.63
CA MET A 13 7.97 25.10 12.81
C MET A 13 9.29 25.10 13.57
N LEU A 14 10.24 25.95 13.19
CA LEU A 14 11.55 26.02 13.87
C LEU A 14 11.41 26.45 15.33
N LYS A 15 10.51 27.40 15.64
CA LYS A 15 10.22 27.81 17.02
C LYS A 15 9.70 26.63 17.85
N VAL A 16 8.73 25.89 17.32
CA VAL A 16 8.16 24.72 18.01
C VAL A 16 9.22 23.63 18.21
N MET A 17 10.04 23.35 17.19
CA MET A 17 11.09 22.35 17.28
C MET A 17 12.18 22.68 18.31
N GLN A 18 12.35 23.96 18.67
CA GLN A 18 13.27 24.39 19.72
C GLN A 18 12.75 24.16 21.14
N GLU A 19 11.44 23.93 21.33
CA GLU A 19 10.84 23.69 22.65
C GLU A 19 11.24 22.32 23.23
N LYS A 20 11.58 21.37 22.35
CA LYS A 20 12.03 20.02 22.71
C LYS A 20 13.15 19.59 21.76
N ALA A 21 14.32 19.33 22.33
CA ALA A 21 15.44 18.78 21.58
C ALA A 21 15.14 17.33 21.16
N GLY A 22 15.46 17.00 19.90
CA GLY A 22 15.36 15.64 19.37
C GLY A 22 14.63 15.55 18.04
N GLU A 23 14.20 14.34 17.72
CA GLU A 23 13.43 14.04 16.52
C GLU A 23 11.97 14.43 16.69
N TRP A 24 11.37 14.90 15.59
CA TRP A 24 9.98 15.34 15.54
C TRP A 24 9.24 14.55 14.46
N GLY A 25 8.14 13.91 14.85
CA GLY A 25 7.25 13.26 13.90
C GLY A 25 6.38 14.28 13.15
N LEU A 26 5.95 13.94 11.92
CA LEU A 26 5.09 14.80 11.12
C LEU A 26 3.77 15.15 11.85
N GLU A 27 3.13 14.16 12.48
CA GLU A 27 1.89 14.38 13.26
C GLU A 27 2.11 15.29 14.48
N GLU A 28 3.25 15.15 15.17
CA GLU A 28 3.62 15.98 16.31
C GLU A 28 3.80 17.44 15.88
N ILE A 29 4.45 17.66 14.73
CA ILE A 29 4.65 19.01 14.16
C ILE A 29 3.31 19.64 13.77
N LEU A 30 2.41 18.90 13.11
CA LEU A 30 1.08 19.40 12.74
C LEU A 30 0.28 19.82 13.95
N LYS A 31 0.26 18.98 15.00
CA LYS A 31 -0.46 19.26 16.24
C LYS A 31 0.11 20.49 16.95
N SER A 32 1.43 20.54 17.14
CA SER A 32 2.09 21.63 17.86
C SER A 32 2.08 22.95 17.07
N CYS A 33 2.10 22.89 15.74
CA CYS A 33 1.93 24.06 14.88
C CYS A 33 0.47 24.39 14.56
N ASN A 34 -0.52 23.67 15.11
CA ASN A 34 -1.93 23.81 14.80
C ASN A 34 -2.21 23.90 13.28
N TRP A 35 -1.67 22.94 12.53
CA TRP A 35 -1.82 22.80 11.09
C TRP A 35 -2.66 21.56 10.77
N SER A 36 -3.60 21.72 9.85
CA SER A 36 -4.42 20.63 9.31
C SER A 36 -3.88 20.07 7.99
N ASP A 37 -3.05 20.84 7.28
CA ASP A 37 -2.51 20.47 5.99
C ASP A 37 -1.04 20.06 6.09
N GLN A 38 -0.76 18.80 5.72
CA GLN A 38 0.58 18.22 5.67
C GLN A 38 1.50 18.96 4.70
N ALA A 39 0.98 19.53 3.61
CA ALA A 39 1.80 20.26 2.63
C ALA A 39 2.51 21.47 3.27
N ILE A 40 1.90 22.10 4.28
CA ILE A 40 2.50 23.22 5.00
C ILE A 40 3.71 22.74 5.82
N ALA A 41 3.58 21.62 6.53
CA ALA A 41 4.65 21.04 7.34
C ALA A 41 5.80 20.52 6.47
N VAL A 42 5.49 19.84 5.36
CA VAL A 42 6.48 19.33 4.41
C VAL A 42 7.22 20.48 3.71
N GLY A 43 6.50 21.50 3.26
CA GLY A 43 7.10 22.68 2.64
C GLY A 43 8.00 23.46 3.59
N ALA A 44 7.56 23.67 4.84
CA ALA A 44 8.37 24.30 5.88
C ALA A 44 9.60 23.46 6.25
N GLY A 45 9.43 22.15 6.43
CA GLY A 45 10.53 21.23 6.74
C GLY A 45 11.57 21.17 5.62
N HIS A 46 11.13 21.10 4.37
CA HIS A 46 12.01 21.14 3.21
C HIS A 46 12.76 22.48 3.11
N GLY A 47 12.08 23.61 3.31
CA GLY A 47 12.69 24.93 3.32
C GLY A 47 13.71 25.15 4.44
N LEU A 48 13.43 24.63 5.64
CA LEU A 48 14.37 24.64 6.76
C LEU A 48 15.57 23.70 6.53
N SER A 49 15.34 22.54 5.92
CA SER A 49 16.38 21.56 5.59
C SER A 49 17.35 22.11 4.54
N ASN A 50 16.83 22.72 3.47
CA ASN A 50 17.64 23.40 2.45
C ASN A 50 18.50 24.54 3.02
N LYS A 51 18.04 25.16 4.12
CA LYS A 51 18.77 26.22 4.84
C LYS A 51 19.71 25.68 5.92
N GLY A 52 19.77 24.37 6.12
CA GLY A 52 20.66 23.70 7.09
C GLY A 52 20.22 23.80 8.56
N PHE A 53 18.96 24.19 8.83
CA PHE A 53 18.46 24.30 10.21
C PHE A 53 17.93 22.99 10.78
N VAL A 54 17.47 22.08 9.93
CA VAL A 54 16.92 20.78 10.31
C VAL A 54 17.42 19.70 9.36
N SER A 55 17.43 18.45 9.81
CA SER A 55 17.65 17.29 8.95
C SER A 55 16.34 16.53 8.82
N THR A 56 16.00 16.09 7.61
CA THR A 56 14.80 15.29 7.34
C THR A 56 15.19 13.83 7.25
N ASN A 57 14.50 12.96 7.99
CA ASN A 57 14.61 11.52 7.86
C ASN A 57 13.27 10.95 7.39
N GLU A 58 13.28 10.13 6.35
CA GLU A 58 12.07 9.51 5.79
C GLU A 58 12.12 8.00 6.00
N GLN A 59 11.04 7.44 6.55
CA GLN A 59 10.87 6.00 6.70
C GLN A 59 9.69 5.55 5.84
N ILE A 60 9.97 4.64 4.91
CA ILE A 60 8.97 4.06 4.02
C ILE A 60 8.65 2.66 4.52
N THR A 61 7.40 2.43 4.90
CA THR A 61 6.89 1.11 5.32
C THR A 61 5.97 0.56 4.24
N GLN A 62 6.32 -0.60 3.68
CA GLN A 62 5.45 -1.32 2.76
C GLN A 62 4.82 -2.51 3.49
N THR A 63 3.49 -2.60 3.44
CA THR A 63 2.76 -3.74 4.02
C THR A 63 2.10 -4.54 2.90
N VAL A 64 2.40 -5.84 2.84
CA VAL A 64 1.74 -6.76 1.92
C VAL A 64 0.59 -7.45 2.66
N LYS A 65 -0.62 -7.39 2.09
CA LYS A 65 -1.81 -8.04 2.65
C LYS A 65 -2.49 -8.89 1.59
N LEU A 66 -3.10 -9.99 2.01
CA LEU A 66 -3.93 -10.80 1.13
C LEU A 66 -5.21 -10.05 0.77
N ALA A 67 -5.54 -10.02 -0.51
CA ALA A 67 -6.85 -9.62 -0.99
C ALA A 67 -7.87 -10.75 -0.74
N THR A 68 -9.16 -10.51 -1.00
CA THR A 68 -10.24 -11.48 -0.82
C THR A 68 -9.94 -12.85 -1.45
N GLU A 69 -9.49 -12.85 -2.70
CA GLU A 69 -9.11 -14.08 -3.41
C GLU A 69 -7.83 -14.71 -2.87
N GLY A 70 -6.90 -13.91 -2.35
CA GLY A 70 -5.72 -14.43 -1.67
C GLY A 70 -6.05 -15.11 -0.34
N ILE A 71 -7.06 -14.62 0.38
CA ILE A 71 -7.57 -15.26 1.60
C ILE A 71 -8.25 -16.59 1.24
N LYS A 72 -9.13 -16.59 0.24
CA LYS A 72 -9.77 -17.83 -0.26
C LYS A 72 -8.73 -18.86 -0.71
N ALA A 73 -7.72 -18.42 -1.46
CA ALA A 73 -6.65 -19.30 -1.92
C ALA A 73 -5.82 -19.90 -0.77
N ALA A 74 -5.64 -19.12 0.31
CA ALA A 74 -4.96 -19.61 1.51
C ALA A 74 -5.78 -20.63 2.30
N SER A 75 -7.12 -20.51 2.31
CA SER A 75 -8.02 -21.41 3.04
C SER A 75 -8.44 -22.66 2.25
N GLU A 76 -8.73 -22.50 0.96
CA GLU A 76 -9.32 -23.54 0.10
C GLU A 76 -8.35 -24.08 -0.95
N GLY A 77 -7.15 -23.49 -1.05
CA GLY A 77 -6.18 -23.77 -2.09
C GLY A 77 -6.36 -22.91 -3.34
N LEU A 78 -5.34 -22.93 -4.21
CA LEU A 78 -5.33 -22.16 -5.45
C LEU A 78 -6.51 -22.54 -6.35
N LEU A 79 -7.06 -21.55 -7.06
CA LEU A 79 -8.17 -21.75 -7.98
C LEU A 79 -7.83 -22.79 -9.06
N GLU A 80 -6.61 -22.76 -9.60
CA GLU A 80 -6.12 -23.72 -10.60
C GLU A 80 -6.08 -25.14 -10.05
N ALA A 81 -5.63 -25.31 -8.80
CA ALA A 81 -5.57 -26.61 -8.15
C ALA A 81 -6.96 -27.17 -7.88
N ARG A 82 -7.89 -26.34 -7.42
CA ARG A 82 -9.30 -26.70 -7.21
C ARG A 82 -9.97 -27.11 -8.51
N LEU A 83 -9.78 -26.33 -9.59
CA LEU A 83 -10.33 -26.64 -10.91
C LEU A 83 -9.74 -27.92 -11.48
N TRP A 84 -8.42 -28.10 -11.40
CA TRP A 84 -7.77 -29.30 -11.88
C TRP A 84 -8.25 -30.55 -11.14
N SER A 85 -8.35 -30.48 -9.81
CA SER A 85 -8.86 -31.58 -8.98
C SER A 85 -10.30 -31.94 -9.36
N TRP A 86 -11.13 -30.93 -9.64
CA TRP A 86 -12.51 -31.16 -10.10
C TRP A 86 -12.54 -31.84 -11.48
N ILE A 87 -11.71 -31.38 -12.43
CA ILE A 87 -11.60 -31.97 -13.78
C ILE A 87 -11.13 -33.42 -13.73
N GLU A 88 -10.12 -33.74 -12.91
CA GLU A 88 -9.63 -35.12 -12.73
C GLU A 88 -10.69 -36.04 -12.10
N SER A 89 -11.51 -35.51 -11.20
CA SER A 89 -12.54 -36.28 -10.50
C SER A 89 -13.86 -36.44 -11.27
N SER A 90 -14.05 -35.70 -12.37
CA SER A 90 -15.31 -35.69 -13.12
C SER A 90 -15.23 -36.59 -14.35
N ASP A 91 -16.17 -37.54 -14.46
CA ASP A 91 -16.26 -38.45 -15.62
C ASP A 91 -16.59 -37.71 -16.95
N GLU A 92 -17.28 -36.56 -16.87
CA GLU A 92 -17.57 -35.67 -18.02
C GLU A 92 -17.26 -34.20 -17.67
N ALA A 93 -16.00 -33.80 -17.82
CA ALA A 93 -15.56 -32.43 -17.63
C ALA A 93 -16.06 -31.49 -18.74
N SER A 94 -17.31 -31.02 -18.64
CA SER A 94 -17.89 -30.04 -19.55
C SER A 94 -17.80 -28.62 -19.01
N MET A 95 -17.75 -27.61 -19.90
CA MET A 95 -17.82 -26.19 -19.51
C MET A 95 -19.11 -25.85 -18.74
N SER A 96 -20.20 -26.57 -19.00
CA SER A 96 -21.47 -26.41 -18.27
C SER A 96 -21.36 -26.94 -16.84
N GLY A 97 -20.69 -28.08 -16.64
CA GLY A 97 -20.41 -28.63 -15.31
C GLY A 97 -19.50 -27.71 -14.50
N LEU A 98 -18.47 -27.15 -15.13
CA LEU A 98 -17.53 -26.23 -14.51
C LEU A 98 -18.23 -24.93 -14.03
N GLN A 99 -19.13 -24.38 -14.86
CA GLN A 99 -19.94 -23.20 -14.49
C GLN A 99 -21.00 -23.49 -13.40
N SER A 100 -21.32 -24.77 -13.16
CA SER A 100 -22.22 -25.18 -12.08
C SER A 100 -21.48 -25.41 -10.76
N ALA A 101 -20.22 -25.86 -10.83
CA ALA A 101 -19.38 -26.14 -9.67
C ALA A 101 -18.61 -24.93 -9.13
N PHE A 102 -18.32 -23.94 -9.98
CA PHE A 102 -17.57 -22.73 -9.64
C PHE A 102 -18.37 -21.48 -9.97
N GLU A 103 -18.06 -20.37 -9.28
CA GLU A 103 -18.72 -19.10 -9.59
C GLU A 103 -18.33 -18.62 -11.00
N ARG A 104 -19.22 -17.89 -11.67
CA ARG A 104 -19.00 -17.42 -13.05
C ARG A 104 -17.71 -16.60 -13.21
N HIS A 105 -17.30 -15.89 -12.15
CA HIS A 105 -16.08 -15.10 -12.14
C HIS A 105 -14.81 -15.90 -11.79
N GLU A 106 -14.95 -17.17 -11.39
CA GLU A 106 -13.83 -18.08 -11.11
C GLU A 106 -13.59 -19.03 -12.30
N ALA A 107 -14.67 -19.60 -12.85
CA ALA A 107 -14.63 -20.58 -13.93
C ALA A 107 -13.87 -20.08 -15.17
N GLY A 108 -14.19 -18.88 -15.64
CA GLY A 108 -13.56 -18.28 -16.83
C GLY A 108 -12.06 -17.97 -16.62
N PRO A 109 -11.70 -17.15 -15.63
CA PRO A 109 -10.30 -16.84 -15.32
C PRO A 109 -9.48 -18.08 -14.98
N GLY A 110 -10.05 -19.03 -14.23
CA GLY A 110 -9.37 -20.26 -13.84
C GLY A 110 -9.01 -21.17 -15.00
N VAL A 111 -9.89 -21.36 -15.99
CA VAL A 111 -9.54 -22.04 -17.25
C VAL A 111 -8.43 -21.29 -17.99
N GLY A 112 -8.46 -19.96 -17.98
CA GLY A 112 -7.40 -19.13 -18.55
C GLY A 112 -6.04 -19.33 -17.87
N LEU A 113 -6.02 -19.50 -16.54
CA LEU A 113 -4.82 -19.78 -15.76
C LEU A 113 -4.28 -21.18 -16.08
N LEU A 114 -5.14 -22.20 -16.13
CA LEU A 114 -4.75 -23.56 -16.53
C LEU A 114 -4.10 -23.60 -17.93
N LYS A 115 -4.69 -22.91 -18.91
CA LYS A 115 -4.10 -22.79 -20.26
C LYS A 115 -2.72 -22.13 -20.25
N ARG A 116 -2.52 -21.11 -19.40
CA ARG A 116 -1.19 -20.46 -19.25
C ARG A 116 -0.16 -21.38 -18.59
N LEU A 117 -0.60 -22.30 -17.74
CA LEU A 117 0.25 -23.35 -17.15
C LEU A 117 0.60 -24.47 -18.14
N GLY A 118 0.04 -24.46 -19.35
CA GLY A 118 0.30 -25.45 -20.40
C GLY A 118 -0.65 -26.65 -20.37
N VAL A 119 -1.70 -26.59 -19.55
CA VAL A 119 -2.73 -27.63 -19.51
C VAL A 119 -3.56 -27.57 -20.79
N GLN A 120 -3.69 -28.72 -21.47
CA GLN A 120 -4.60 -28.91 -22.59
C GLN A 120 -5.86 -29.62 -22.07
N LEU A 121 -6.97 -28.89 -22.13
CA LEU A 121 -8.32 -29.34 -21.74
C LEU A 121 -9.10 -29.78 -22.96
#